data_AF-G0M8T3-F1
#
_entry.id   AF-G0M8T3-F1
#
_cell.length_a   1.000
_cell.length_b   1.000
_cell.length_c   1.000
_cell.angle_alpha   90.00
_cell.angle_beta   90.00
_cell.angle_gamma   90.00
#
_symmetry.space_group_name_H-M   'P 1'
#
loop_
_entity.id
_entity.type
_entity.pdbx_description
1 polymer ?
#
loop_
_entity_poly.entity_id
_entity_poly.type
_entity_poly.pdbx_seq_one_letter_code
_entity_poly.pdbx_strand_id
1 'polypeptide(L)'
;MTEVSYFSTPEFVAFSLHVISGVELPLHIFGTYCILFKSPDSMKSVKWSMLNLHFWSVCLDWTVTFFIIPFVLFPTVAGFSLGMFNYMGLPLERQCYLFAALLCTVNVASMMLFENRYYLMAGKETMWKKFRIPVLAVNYILAFLYPLPAYLKFPEQSSALEEVLQKLPPLPEVILRHQITVYSNELIYFIIPIVFMTSVIGIETLIIGKLIHFHMNSVDLKFKVSLKTISMQKRILTALLIQTSTMAVNFLIPITYICSTIVFNYHNQAANNICFLVFSLHGLTSTSIMLWSHRPYRAVCSNLLRFKRSETTSSKGIQVVNSTVRRNTRIDIFRSS
;
A
#
# COMPACT_ATOMS: atom_id res chain seq x y z
N MET A 1 -16.84 37.19 5.69
CA MET A 1 -16.01 36.13 5.11
C MET A 1 -16.20 34.91 5.99
N THR A 2 -16.78 33.84 5.48
CA THR A 2 -16.82 32.55 6.19
C THR A 2 -15.39 32.04 6.31
N GLU A 3 -14.94 31.76 7.54
CA GLU A 3 -13.62 31.19 7.77
C GLU A 3 -13.48 29.87 7.01
N VAL A 4 -12.41 29.76 6.21
CA VAL A 4 -12.10 28.51 5.49
C VAL A 4 -11.54 27.53 6.51
N SER A 5 -12.21 26.39 6.69
CA SER A 5 -11.71 25.32 7.56
C SER A 5 -10.31 24.88 7.13
N TYR A 6 -9.39 24.72 8.08
CA TYR A 6 -8.04 24.22 7.81
C TYR A 6 -8.06 22.90 7.04
N PHE A 7 -9.02 22.00 7.32
CA PHE A 7 -9.18 20.72 6.62
C PHE A 7 -9.44 20.87 5.11
N SER A 8 -9.95 22.02 4.66
CA SER A 8 -10.20 22.32 3.25
C SER A 8 -8.99 22.90 2.52
N THR A 9 -7.89 23.17 3.22
CA THR A 9 -6.74 23.91 2.68
C THR A 9 -5.71 22.99 1.99
N PRO A 10 -4.97 23.51 0.99
CA PRO A 10 -3.81 22.84 0.40
C PRO A 10 -2.73 22.48 1.43
N GLU A 11 -2.51 23.35 2.42
CA GLU A 11 -1.53 23.16 3.48
C GLU A 11 -1.83 21.93 4.33
N PHE A 12 -3.11 21.73 4.69
CA PHE A 12 -3.53 20.56 5.46
C PHE A 12 -3.20 19.26 4.73
N VAL A 13 -3.62 19.11 3.47
CA VAL A 13 -3.40 17.86 2.74
C VAL A 13 -1.91 17.61 2.51
N ALA A 14 -1.14 18.63 2.14
CA ALA A 14 0.30 18.49 1.93
C ALA A 14 1.02 18.11 3.23
N PHE A 15 0.71 18.77 4.35
CA PHE A 15 1.28 18.45 5.65
C PHE A 15 0.93 17.01 6.07
N SER A 16 -0.34 16.63 5.99
CA SER A 16 -0.80 15.30 6.37
C SER A 16 -0.18 14.20 5.53
N LEU A 17 -0.08 14.37 4.20
CA LEU A 17 0.54 13.39 3.32
C LEU A 17 2.06 13.29 3.53
N HIS A 18 2.75 14.38 3.84
CA HIS A 18 4.16 14.33 4.25
C HIS A 18 4.36 13.60 5.58
N VAL A 19 3.48 13.82 6.57
CA VAL A 19 3.52 13.06 7.83
C VAL A 19 3.33 11.56 7.58
N ILE A 20 2.36 11.19 6.73
CA ILE A 20 2.16 9.79 6.31
C ILE A 20 3.45 9.25 5.67
N SER A 21 4.04 9.96 4.71
CA SER A 21 5.31 9.58 4.07
C SER A 21 6.43 9.34 5.10
N GLY A 22 6.55 10.23 6.09
CA GLY A 22 7.56 10.14 7.13
C GLY A 22 7.40 8.92 8.04
N VAL A 23 6.17 8.48 8.28
CA VAL A 23 5.86 7.25 9.04
C VAL A 23 6.02 6.01 8.16
N GLU A 24 5.61 6.09 6.91
CA GLU A 24 5.67 4.97 5.96
C GLU A 24 7.10 4.60 5.58
N LEU A 25 7.99 5.58 5.39
CA LEU A 25 9.39 5.33 5.02
C LEU A 25 10.09 4.31 5.93
N PRO A 26 10.19 4.49 7.27
CA PRO A 26 10.84 3.50 8.12
C PRO A 26 10.10 2.16 8.13
N LEU A 27 8.76 2.18 8.03
CA LEU A 27 7.95 0.96 7.96
C LEU A 27 8.22 0.17 6.67
N HIS A 28 8.32 0.84 5.53
CA HIS A 28 8.62 0.26 4.22
C HIS A 28 10.04 -0.28 4.15
N ILE A 29 11.02 0.44 4.70
CA ILE A 29 12.40 -0.06 4.85
C ILE A 29 12.40 -1.33 5.71
N PHE A 30 11.73 -1.30 6.86
CA PHE A 30 11.67 -2.45 7.75
C PHE A 30 10.92 -3.65 7.14
N GLY A 31 9.84 -3.39 6.41
CA GLY A 31 9.10 -4.38 5.63
C GLY A 31 10.00 -5.05 4.59
N THR A 32 10.71 -4.25 3.79
CA THR A 32 11.70 -4.73 2.81
C THR A 32 12.78 -5.57 3.48
N TYR A 33 13.34 -5.11 4.60
CA TYR A 33 14.32 -5.86 5.39
C TYR A 33 13.76 -7.22 5.84
N CYS A 34 12.54 -7.27 6.35
CA CYS A 34 11.90 -8.51 6.77
C CYS A 34 11.73 -9.48 5.61
N ILE A 35 11.24 -9.01 4.45
CA ILE A 35 11.09 -9.84 3.26
C ILE A 35 12.45 -10.39 2.80
N LEU A 36 13.47 -9.54 2.70
CA LEU A 36 14.78 -9.91 2.18
C LEU A 36 15.57 -10.82 3.12
N PHE A 37 15.56 -10.55 4.42
CA PHE A 37 16.51 -11.16 5.35
C PHE A 37 15.86 -12.01 6.44
N LYS A 38 14.53 -11.95 6.61
CA LYS A 38 13.80 -12.69 7.66
C LYS A 38 12.76 -13.67 7.11
N SER A 39 12.65 -13.82 5.79
CA SER A 39 11.90 -14.89 5.16
C SER A 39 12.59 -16.24 5.38
N PRO A 40 11.95 -17.23 6.04
CA PRO A 40 12.50 -18.56 6.21
C PRO A 40 12.45 -19.36 4.89
N ASP A 41 13.16 -20.50 4.83
CA ASP A 41 13.17 -21.38 3.65
C ASP A 41 11.77 -21.82 3.20
N SER A 42 10.85 -22.01 4.15
CA SER A 42 9.44 -22.35 3.87
C SER A 42 8.67 -21.26 3.12
N MET A 43 9.18 -20.01 3.09
CA MET A 43 8.61 -18.88 2.36
C MET A 43 9.47 -18.44 1.16
N LYS A 44 10.64 -19.07 0.93
CA LYS A 44 11.61 -18.67 -0.10
C LYS A 44 10.99 -18.56 -1.50
N SER A 45 10.04 -19.44 -1.80
CA SER A 45 9.36 -19.48 -3.11
C SER A 45 8.42 -18.31 -3.38
N VAL A 46 8.05 -17.54 -2.36
CA VAL A 46 7.10 -16.40 -2.47
C VAL A 46 7.65 -15.10 -1.93
N LYS A 47 8.82 -15.15 -1.29
CA LYS A 47 9.66 -13.99 -1.00
C LYS A 47 9.69 -12.99 -2.15
N TRP A 48 9.93 -13.45 -3.38
CA TRP A 48 10.08 -12.57 -4.54
C TRP A 48 8.76 -11.96 -5.02
N SER A 49 7.67 -12.71 -5.04
CA SER A 49 6.36 -12.13 -5.41
C SER A 49 5.83 -11.20 -4.31
N MET A 50 6.13 -11.46 -3.03
CA MET A 50 5.85 -10.53 -1.94
C MET A 50 6.69 -9.26 -2.06
N LEU A 51 7.99 -9.38 -2.38
CA LEU A 51 8.86 -8.24 -2.62
C LEU A 51 8.38 -7.40 -3.80
N ASN A 52 7.93 -8.05 -4.87
CA ASN A 52 7.37 -7.36 -6.05
C ASN A 52 6.12 -6.57 -5.70
N LEU A 53 5.16 -7.17 -4.97
CA LEU A 53 3.98 -6.42 -4.49
C LEU A 53 4.40 -5.26 -3.59
N HIS A 54 5.28 -5.51 -2.62
CA HIS A 54 5.78 -4.49 -1.70
C HIS A 54 6.44 -3.33 -2.46
N PHE A 55 7.29 -3.61 -3.44
CA PHE A 55 7.96 -2.60 -4.26
C PHE A 55 6.95 -1.69 -4.98
N TRP A 56 5.98 -2.27 -5.70
CA TRP A 56 4.99 -1.47 -6.44
C TRP A 56 4.06 -0.69 -5.52
N SER A 57 3.70 -1.25 -4.35
CA SER A 57 2.94 -0.52 -3.33
C SER A 57 3.72 0.68 -2.81
N VAL A 58 5.00 0.50 -2.43
CA VAL A 58 5.86 1.60 -1.97
C VAL A 58 6.00 2.69 -3.04
N CYS A 59 6.14 2.32 -4.31
CA CYS A 59 6.18 3.28 -5.42
C CYS A 59 4.87 4.08 -5.54
N LEU A 60 3.71 3.42 -5.41
CA LEU A 60 2.41 4.08 -5.44
C LEU A 60 2.26 5.05 -4.25
N ASP A 61 2.61 4.60 -3.05
CA ASP A 61 2.55 5.41 -1.83
C ASP A 61 3.34 6.70 -1.99
N TRP A 62 4.64 6.59 -2.31
CA TRP A 62 5.52 7.74 -2.51
C TRP A 62 5.05 8.67 -3.64
N THR A 63 4.48 8.09 -4.69
CA THR A 63 3.93 8.87 -5.80
C THR A 63 2.80 9.77 -5.31
N VAL A 64 1.90 9.28 -4.45
CA VAL A 64 0.75 10.06 -3.97
C VAL A 64 1.11 10.98 -2.81
N THR A 65 2.00 10.55 -1.91
CA THR A 65 2.25 11.24 -0.65
C THR A 65 3.40 12.25 -0.70
N PHE A 66 4.29 12.13 -1.69
CA PHE A 66 5.45 13.01 -1.84
C PHE A 66 5.59 13.62 -3.25
N PHE A 67 5.50 12.80 -4.31
CA PHE A 67 5.78 13.29 -5.66
C PHE A 67 4.63 14.08 -6.28
N ILE A 68 3.38 13.64 -6.11
CA ILE A 68 2.20 14.28 -6.71
C ILE A 68 1.43 15.12 -5.68
N ILE A 69 1.11 14.58 -4.50
CA ILE A 69 0.24 15.25 -3.50
C ILE A 69 -1.00 15.87 -4.17
N PRO A 70 -2.00 15.04 -4.51
CA PRO A 70 -3.17 15.48 -5.27
C PRO A 70 -4.09 16.36 -4.41
N PHE A 71 -4.48 17.51 -4.95
CA PHE A 71 -5.57 18.34 -4.44
C PHE A 71 -6.68 18.35 -5.49
N VAL A 72 -7.78 17.63 -5.26
CA VAL A 72 -8.85 17.42 -6.25
C VAL A 72 -10.17 18.01 -5.76
N LEU A 73 -10.91 18.61 -6.69
CA LEU A 73 -12.14 19.36 -6.47
C LEU A 73 -13.39 18.54 -6.88
N PHE A 74 -13.58 17.35 -6.31
CA PHE A 74 -14.77 16.55 -6.62
C PHE A 74 -16.07 17.31 -6.31
N PRO A 75 -17.13 17.18 -7.13
CA PRO A 75 -17.30 16.16 -8.18
C PRO A 75 -16.66 16.50 -9.52
N THR A 76 -16.21 17.74 -9.72
CA THR A 76 -15.47 18.10 -10.92
C THR A 76 -14.08 17.47 -10.85
N VAL A 77 -13.67 16.75 -11.88
CA VAL A 77 -12.37 16.06 -11.89
C VAL A 77 -11.30 17.06 -12.33
N ALA A 78 -11.05 18.03 -11.46
CA ALA A 78 -10.14 19.15 -11.63
C ALA A 78 -9.39 19.45 -10.32
N GLY A 79 -8.29 20.16 -10.40
CA GLY A 79 -7.49 20.53 -9.24
C GLY A 79 -6.03 20.77 -9.62
N PHE A 80 -5.13 20.50 -8.69
CA PHE A 80 -3.69 20.68 -8.89
C PHE A 80 -2.88 19.70 -8.05
N SER A 81 -1.57 19.68 -8.32
CA SER A 81 -0.58 18.90 -7.57
C SER A 81 0.25 19.84 -6.69
N LEU A 82 0.54 19.39 -5.47
CA LEU A 82 1.38 20.10 -4.49
C LEU A 82 2.75 19.44 -4.28
N GLY A 83 2.99 18.31 -4.94
CA GLY A 83 4.17 17.47 -4.72
C GLY A 83 5.40 17.87 -5.52
N MET A 84 6.49 17.13 -5.31
CA MET A 84 7.80 17.38 -5.92
C MET A 84 7.75 17.54 -7.46
N PHE A 85 6.92 16.77 -8.16
CA PHE A 85 6.82 16.84 -9.62
C PHE A 85 6.34 18.19 -10.13
N ASN A 86 5.51 18.91 -9.37
CA ASN A 86 5.10 20.26 -9.73
C ASN A 86 6.30 21.23 -9.68
N TYR A 87 7.17 21.11 -8.67
CA TYR A 87 8.41 21.91 -8.58
C TYR A 87 9.42 21.59 -9.68
N MET A 88 9.37 20.37 -10.22
CA MET A 88 10.20 19.96 -11.36
C MET A 88 9.61 20.36 -12.72
N GLY A 89 8.43 21.02 -12.74
CA GLY A 89 7.74 21.41 -13.97
C GLY A 89 7.16 20.24 -14.76
N LEU A 90 6.92 19.08 -14.12
CA LEU A 90 6.31 17.94 -14.79
C LEU A 90 4.81 18.21 -15.01
N PRO A 91 4.31 18.18 -16.27
CA PRO A 91 2.92 18.45 -16.54
C PRO A 91 1.95 17.49 -15.82
N LEU A 92 0.80 18.02 -15.37
CA LEU A 92 -0.13 17.29 -14.51
C LEU A 92 -0.72 16.06 -15.21
N GLU A 93 -0.91 16.10 -16.53
CA GLU A 93 -1.38 14.96 -17.31
C GLU A 93 -0.45 13.75 -17.21
N ARG A 94 0.86 13.98 -17.15
CA ARG A 94 1.87 12.92 -16.98
C ARG A 94 1.87 12.37 -15.56
N GLN A 95 1.65 13.24 -14.57
CA GLN A 95 1.51 12.85 -13.18
C GLN A 95 0.28 11.93 -12.98
N CYS A 96 -0.87 12.32 -13.54
CA CYS A 96 -2.10 11.52 -13.53
C CYS A 96 -1.92 10.16 -14.21
N TYR A 97 -1.24 10.12 -15.36
CA TYR A 97 -0.92 8.87 -16.06
C TYR A 97 -0.05 7.94 -15.19
N LEU A 98 1.02 8.46 -14.59
CA LEU A 98 1.90 7.70 -13.72
C LEU A 98 1.16 7.12 -12.50
N PHE A 99 0.34 7.94 -11.84
CA PHE A 99 -0.50 7.50 -10.72
C PHE A 99 -1.41 6.34 -11.12
N ALA A 100 -2.14 6.47 -12.23
CA ALA A 100 -3.05 5.44 -12.72
C ALA A 100 -2.31 4.16 -13.14
N ALA A 101 -1.15 4.28 -13.78
CA ALA A 101 -0.33 3.13 -14.17
C ALA A 101 0.20 2.37 -12.96
N LEU A 102 0.68 3.06 -11.92
CA LEU A 102 1.12 2.44 -10.67
C LEU A 102 -0.02 1.75 -9.94
N LEU A 103 -1.21 2.38 -9.89
CA LEU A 103 -2.41 1.76 -9.32
C LEU A 103 -2.77 0.46 -10.04
N CYS A 104 -2.75 0.43 -11.38
CA CYS A 104 -2.94 -0.80 -12.16
C CYS A 104 -1.85 -1.84 -11.84
N THR A 105 -0.60 -1.40 -11.76
CA THR A 105 0.56 -2.28 -11.52
C THR A 105 0.49 -2.97 -10.16
N VAL A 106 0.03 -2.28 -9.10
CA VAL A 106 -0.18 -2.88 -7.77
C VAL A 106 -1.24 -3.98 -7.80
N ASN A 107 -2.30 -3.82 -8.60
CA ASN A 107 -3.33 -4.85 -8.78
C ASN A 107 -2.77 -6.10 -9.48
N VAL A 108 -1.98 -5.91 -10.54
CA VAL A 108 -1.27 -7.01 -11.23
C VAL A 108 -0.30 -7.72 -10.29
N ALA A 109 0.48 -6.97 -9.50
CA ALA A 109 1.41 -7.52 -8.52
C ALA A 109 0.70 -8.33 -7.42
N SER A 110 -0.51 -7.90 -7.03
CA SER A 110 -1.36 -8.62 -6.08
C SER A 110 -1.88 -9.94 -6.65
N MET A 111 -2.34 -9.94 -7.91
CA MET A 111 -2.75 -11.17 -8.59
C MET A 111 -1.58 -12.13 -8.77
N MET A 112 -0.41 -11.63 -9.17
CA MET A 112 0.83 -12.41 -9.31
C MET A 112 1.22 -13.13 -8.01
N LEU A 113 0.93 -12.55 -6.84
CA LEU A 113 1.15 -13.19 -5.55
C LEU A 113 0.32 -14.47 -5.38
N PHE A 114 -0.96 -14.45 -5.77
CA PHE A 114 -1.83 -15.62 -5.77
C PHE A 114 -1.47 -16.60 -6.88
N GLU A 115 -1.15 -16.12 -8.08
CA GLU A 115 -0.67 -16.95 -9.19
C GLU A 115 0.55 -17.75 -8.77
N ASN A 116 1.54 -17.11 -8.16
CA ASN A 116 2.76 -17.77 -7.75
C ASN A 116 2.48 -18.88 -6.72
N ARG A 117 1.49 -18.68 -5.84
CA ARG A 117 1.04 -19.71 -4.91
C ARG A 117 0.37 -20.88 -5.63
N TYR A 118 -0.53 -20.60 -6.55
CA TYR A 118 -1.15 -21.63 -7.36
C TYR A 118 -0.11 -22.44 -8.14
N TYR A 119 0.84 -21.76 -8.81
CA TYR A 119 1.89 -22.41 -9.58
C TYR A 119 2.68 -23.39 -8.73
N LEU A 120 3.12 -22.97 -7.54
CA LEU A 120 3.94 -23.80 -6.65
C LEU A 120 3.21 -25.01 -6.09
N MET A 121 1.90 -24.91 -5.88
CA MET A 121 1.09 -25.97 -5.27
C MET A 121 0.57 -26.96 -6.31
N ALA A 122 0.03 -26.44 -7.42
CA ALA A 122 -0.71 -27.25 -8.39
C ALA A 122 -0.29 -27.00 -9.84
N GLY A 123 0.19 -25.80 -10.19
CA GLY A 123 0.41 -25.42 -11.59
C GLY A 123 1.72 -25.90 -12.24
N LYS A 124 2.66 -26.47 -11.48
CA LYS A 124 3.95 -26.94 -12.03
C LYS A 124 3.81 -28.06 -13.06
N GLU A 125 2.92 -29.00 -12.79
CA GLU A 125 2.70 -30.21 -13.60
C GLU A 125 1.57 -30.03 -14.62
N THR A 126 1.08 -28.81 -14.82
CA THR A 126 0.01 -28.50 -15.78
C THR A 126 0.54 -27.64 -16.92
N MET A 127 -0.30 -27.44 -17.95
CA MET A 127 0.00 -26.54 -19.06
C MET A 127 0.24 -25.08 -18.61
N TRP A 128 -0.20 -24.72 -17.39
CA TRP A 128 0.01 -23.39 -16.82
C TRP A 128 1.49 -23.00 -16.76
N LYS A 129 2.41 -23.96 -16.58
CA LYS A 129 3.86 -23.73 -16.63
C LYS A 129 4.32 -23.00 -17.89
N LYS A 130 3.67 -23.26 -19.04
CA LYS A 130 4.01 -22.64 -20.34
C LYS A 130 3.38 -21.25 -20.49
N PHE A 131 2.15 -21.08 -20.02
CA PHE A 131 1.37 -19.86 -20.25
C PHE A 131 1.56 -18.77 -19.19
N ARG A 132 2.05 -19.11 -17.98
CA ARG A 132 2.12 -18.16 -16.86
C ARG A 132 2.94 -16.91 -17.17
N ILE A 133 4.11 -17.05 -17.80
CA ILE A 133 5.01 -15.91 -18.05
C ILE A 133 4.39 -14.97 -19.10
N PRO A 134 3.89 -15.47 -20.25
CA PRO A 134 3.13 -14.63 -21.19
C PRO A 134 1.93 -13.92 -20.55
N VAL A 135 1.11 -14.61 -19.77
CA VAL A 135 -0.08 -14.00 -19.13
C VAL A 135 0.33 -12.89 -18.15
N LEU A 136 1.32 -13.15 -17.29
CA LEU A 136 1.83 -12.15 -16.36
C LEU A 136 2.42 -10.94 -17.11
N ALA A 137 3.19 -11.17 -18.18
CA ALA A 137 3.76 -10.11 -18.99
C ALA A 137 2.68 -9.24 -19.66
N VAL A 138 1.64 -9.87 -20.23
CA VAL A 138 0.50 -9.18 -20.81
C VAL A 138 -0.20 -8.32 -19.76
N ASN A 139 -0.42 -8.83 -18.56
CA ASN A 139 -1.04 -8.05 -17.48
C ASN A 139 -0.22 -6.82 -17.09
N TYR A 140 1.10 -6.94 -16.98
CA TYR A 140 1.95 -5.77 -16.74
C TYR A 140 1.91 -4.77 -17.90
N ILE A 141 1.95 -5.23 -19.15
CA ILE A 141 1.82 -4.32 -20.30
C ILE A 141 0.48 -3.59 -20.26
N LEU A 142 -0.61 -4.32 -20.04
CA LEU A 142 -1.95 -3.76 -19.95
C LEU A 142 -2.07 -2.74 -18.81
N ALA A 143 -1.38 -2.92 -17.68
CA ALA A 143 -1.36 -1.95 -16.58
C ALA A 143 -0.90 -0.55 -17.01
N PHE A 144 -0.02 -0.45 -18.02
CA PHE A 144 0.41 0.84 -18.60
C PHE A 144 -0.46 1.30 -19.78
N LEU A 145 -1.20 0.40 -20.43
CA LEU A 145 -2.10 0.73 -21.53
C LEU A 145 -3.48 1.20 -21.06
N TYR A 146 -4.00 0.68 -19.93
CA TYR A 146 -5.32 1.06 -19.43
C TYR A 146 -5.48 2.57 -19.14
N PRO A 147 -4.48 3.28 -18.58
CA PRO A 147 -4.58 4.73 -18.38
C PRO A 147 -4.44 5.56 -19.66
N LEU A 148 -4.02 4.96 -20.77
CA LEU A 148 -3.67 5.69 -21.99
C LEU A 148 -4.86 6.45 -22.61
N PRO A 149 -6.10 5.91 -22.68
CA PRO A 149 -7.24 6.66 -23.20
C PRO A 149 -7.48 7.98 -22.45
N ALA A 150 -7.41 7.96 -21.12
CA ALA A 150 -7.54 9.14 -20.28
C ALA A 150 -6.41 10.17 -20.54
N TYR A 151 -5.17 9.70 -20.68
CA TYR A 151 -4.03 10.56 -20.99
C TYR A 151 -4.16 11.22 -22.38
N LEU A 152 -4.57 10.46 -23.40
CA LEU A 152 -4.73 10.97 -24.77
C LEU A 152 -5.95 11.89 -24.93
N LYS A 153 -6.93 11.79 -24.02
CA LYS A 153 -8.15 12.61 -23.97
C LYS A 153 -8.08 13.70 -22.90
N PHE A 154 -6.88 14.06 -22.46
CA PHE A 154 -6.70 15.16 -21.52
C PHE A 154 -7.26 16.47 -22.12
N PRO A 155 -8.09 17.22 -21.38
CA PRO A 155 -8.87 18.31 -21.96
C PRO A 155 -8.03 19.56 -22.22
N GLU A 156 -8.42 20.29 -23.26
CA GLU A 156 -7.98 21.66 -23.52
C GLU A 156 -8.50 22.58 -22.41
N GLN A 157 -7.62 23.38 -21.81
CA GLN A 157 -7.90 24.02 -20.51
C GLN A 157 -8.73 25.30 -20.62
N SER A 158 -8.67 26.05 -21.73
CA SER A 158 -9.35 27.35 -21.82
C SER A 158 -10.87 27.20 -21.71
N SER A 159 -11.43 26.20 -22.38
CA SER A 159 -12.86 25.90 -22.33
C SER A 159 -13.27 25.05 -21.12
N ALA A 160 -12.46 24.06 -20.75
CA ALA A 160 -12.78 23.12 -19.68
C ALA A 160 -12.83 23.79 -18.29
N LEU A 161 -11.90 24.70 -18.02
CA LEU A 161 -11.82 25.35 -16.70
C LEU A 161 -13.05 26.23 -16.44
N GLU A 162 -13.54 26.95 -17.46
CA GLU A 162 -14.74 27.77 -17.35
C GLU A 162 -15.96 26.93 -16.97
N GLU A 163 -16.17 25.80 -17.63
CA GLU A 163 -17.28 24.88 -17.34
C GLU A 163 -17.19 24.32 -15.90
N VAL A 164 -15.99 23.95 -15.44
CA VAL A 164 -15.76 23.43 -14.09
C VAL A 164 -16.05 24.47 -13.02
N LEU A 165 -15.59 25.71 -13.21
CA LEU A 165 -15.81 26.79 -12.24
C LEU A 165 -17.29 27.17 -12.13
N GLN A 166 -18.09 26.97 -13.17
CA GLN A 166 -19.55 27.14 -13.12
C GLN A 166 -20.26 26.04 -12.32
N LYS A 167 -19.69 24.82 -12.27
CA LYS A 167 -20.26 23.67 -11.54
C LYS A 167 -19.87 23.65 -10.06
N LEU A 168 -18.74 24.25 -9.70
CA LEU A 168 -18.26 24.30 -8.33
C LEU A 168 -18.91 25.44 -7.53
N PRO A 169 -19.07 25.27 -6.20
CA PRO A 169 -19.37 26.41 -5.35
C PRO A 169 -18.21 27.43 -5.40
N PRO A 170 -18.46 28.70 -5.01
CA PRO A 170 -17.42 29.72 -4.96
C PRO A 170 -16.20 29.24 -4.17
N LEU A 171 -15.04 29.20 -4.83
CA LEU A 171 -13.80 28.72 -4.23
C LEU A 171 -13.12 29.84 -3.43
N PRO A 172 -12.52 29.53 -2.26
CA PRO A 172 -11.75 30.50 -1.50
C PRO A 172 -10.43 30.87 -2.20
N GLU A 173 -9.91 32.07 -1.91
CA GLU A 173 -8.69 32.61 -2.50
C GLU A 173 -7.46 31.69 -2.30
N VAL A 174 -7.38 31.00 -1.16
CA VAL A 174 -6.32 30.02 -0.84
C VAL A 174 -6.25 28.88 -1.87
N ILE A 175 -7.36 28.54 -2.52
CA ILE A 175 -7.42 27.55 -3.60
C ILE A 175 -7.16 28.24 -4.94
N LEU A 176 -7.83 29.38 -5.21
CA LEU A 176 -7.75 30.10 -6.49
C LEU A 176 -6.37 30.62 -6.86
N ARG A 177 -5.47 30.81 -5.88
CA ARG A 177 -4.07 31.18 -6.14
C ARG A 177 -3.25 30.08 -6.84
N HIS A 178 -3.76 28.85 -6.89
CA HIS A 178 -3.12 27.74 -7.59
C HIS A 178 -3.69 27.60 -9.00
N GLN A 179 -2.88 27.07 -9.93
CA GLN A 179 -3.32 26.78 -11.29
C GLN A 179 -4.23 25.54 -11.30
N ILE A 180 -5.54 25.76 -11.23
CA ILE A 180 -6.55 24.70 -11.35
C ILE A 180 -6.53 24.17 -12.79
N THR A 181 -6.34 22.87 -12.92
CA THR A 181 -6.31 22.13 -14.18
C THR A 181 -7.42 21.11 -14.19
N VAL A 182 -8.18 21.02 -15.27
CA VAL A 182 -9.20 19.99 -15.46
C VAL A 182 -8.54 18.71 -15.95
N TYR A 183 -8.79 17.59 -15.26
CA TYR A 183 -8.19 16.30 -15.60
C TYR A 183 -9.05 15.55 -16.63
N SER A 184 -10.36 15.77 -16.62
CA SER A 184 -11.31 15.08 -17.50
C SER A 184 -12.62 15.84 -17.65
N ASN A 185 -13.07 16.04 -18.90
CA ASN A 185 -14.45 16.46 -19.19
C ASN A 185 -15.39 15.25 -19.32
N GLU A 186 -14.87 14.13 -19.82
CA GLU A 186 -15.64 12.91 -20.07
C GLU A 186 -15.11 11.75 -19.21
N LEU A 187 -15.77 11.50 -18.08
CA LEU A 187 -15.34 10.47 -17.12
C LEU A 187 -15.27 9.05 -17.69
N ILE A 188 -15.92 8.80 -18.82
CA ILE A 188 -15.93 7.50 -19.49
C ILE A 188 -14.53 7.00 -19.83
N TYR A 189 -13.60 7.90 -20.20
CA TYR A 189 -12.22 7.54 -20.52
C TYR A 189 -11.39 7.15 -19.29
N PHE A 190 -11.85 7.47 -18.08
CA PHE A 190 -11.26 7.02 -16.83
C PHE A 190 -11.98 5.76 -16.30
N ILE A 191 -13.31 5.79 -16.25
CA ILE A 191 -14.12 4.76 -15.59
C ILE A 191 -14.06 3.43 -16.35
N ILE A 192 -14.26 3.44 -17.68
CA ILE A 192 -14.33 2.19 -18.45
C ILE A 192 -13.01 1.40 -18.35
N PRO A 193 -11.82 1.99 -18.59
CA PRO A 193 -10.58 1.25 -18.46
C PRO A 193 -10.33 0.71 -17.05
N ILE A 194 -10.64 1.49 -16.01
CA ILE A 194 -10.50 1.04 -14.61
C ILE A 194 -11.42 -0.15 -14.30
N VAL A 195 -12.68 -0.08 -14.72
CA VAL A 195 -13.66 -1.17 -14.52
C VAL A 195 -13.22 -2.42 -15.28
N PHE A 196 -12.78 -2.26 -16.52
CA PHE A 196 -12.33 -3.39 -17.33
C PHE A 196 -11.06 -4.03 -16.73
N MET A 197 -10.05 -3.24 -16.36
CA MET A 197 -8.84 -3.72 -15.70
C MET A 197 -9.15 -4.47 -14.41
N THR A 198 -9.95 -3.85 -13.52
CA THR A 198 -10.34 -4.44 -12.24
C THR A 198 -11.12 -5.73 -12.43
N SER A 199 -11.98 -5.78 -13.46
CA SER A 199 -12.74 -6.98 -13.80
C SER A 199 -11.84 -8.11 -14.31
N VAL A 200 -10.91 -7.83 -15.21
CA VAL A 200 -9.94 -8.82 -15.74
C VAL A 200 -9.10 -9.39 -14.59
N ILE A 201 -8.43 -8.53 -13.83
CA ILE A 201 -7.57 -8.96 -12.72
C ILE A 201 -8.37 -9.65 -11.60
N GLY A 202 -9.59 -9.17 -11.33
CA GLY A 202 -10.50 -9.78 -10.37
C GLY A 202 -10.93 -11.18 -10.80
N ILE A 203 -11.32 -11.37 -12.06
CA ILE A 203 -11.71 -12.68 -12.62
C ILE A 203 -10.53 -13.65 -12.57
N GLU A 204 -9.33 -13.23 -12.99
CA GLU A 204 -8.12 -14.06 -12.89
C GLU A 204 -7.85 -14.49 -11.44
N THR A 205 -7.89 -13.54 -10.50
CA THR A 205 -7.68 -13.81 -9.08
C THR A 205 -8.73 -14.79 -8.53
N LEU A 206 -10.00 -14.66 -8.94
CA LEU A 206 -11.07 -15.58 -8.55
C LEU A 206 -10.88 -16.99 -9.13
N ILE A 207 -10.47 -17.10 -10.40
CA ILE A 207 -10.17 -18.40 -11.04
C ILE A 207 -9.01 -19.08 -10.30
N ILE A 208 -7.92 -18.36 -10.08
CA ILE A 208 -6.74 -18.85 -9.34
C ILE A 208 -7.14 -19.27 -7.92
N GLY A 209 -7.92 -18.45 -7.22
CA GLY A 209 -8.42 -18.74 -5.88
C GLY A 209 -9.25 -20.04 -5.84
N LYS A 210 -10.16 -20.23 -6.80
CA LYS A 210 -10.93 -21.47 -6.95
C LYS A 210 -10.01 -22.66 -7.19
N LEU A 211 -9.03 -22.56 -8.10
CA LEU A 211 -8.08 -23.63 -8.39
C LEU A 211 -7.25 -24.03 -7.16
N ILE A 212 -6.76 -23.04 -6.39
CA ILE A 212 -6.07 -23.28 -5.11
C ILE A 212 -7.00 -24.01 -4.14
N HIS A 213 -8.24 -23.58 -4.01
CA HIS A 213 -9.22 -24.19 -3.11
C HIS A 213 -9.50 -25.66 -3.47
N PHE A 214 -9.75 -25.96 -4.74
CA PHE A 214 -9.96 -27.32 -5.21
C PHE A 214 -8.73 -28.20 -4.96
N HIS A 215 -7.54 -27.72 -5.30
CA HIS A 215 -6.30 -28.48 -5.06
C HIS A 215 -6.08 -28.76 -3.57
N MET A 216 -6.30 -27.77 -2.71
CA MET A 216 -6.16 -27.89 -1.25
C MET A 216 -7.11 -28.93 -0.62
N ASN A 217 -8.23 -29.22 -1.28
CA ASN A 217 -9.21 -30.19 -0.82
C ASN A 217 -9.10 -31.55 -1.53
N SER A 218 -8.25 -31.66 -2.56
CA SER A 218 -8.05 -32.89 -3.34
C SER A 218 -7.52 -34.04 -2.47
N VAL A 219 -8.00 -35.25 -2.78
CA VAL A 219 -7.59 -36.49 -2.11
C VAL A 219 -6.11 -36.78 -2.38
N ASP A 220 -5.66 -36.59 -3.63
CA ASP A 220 -4.28 -36.78 -4.04
C ASP A 220 -3.28 -35.97 -3.21
N LEU A 221 -3.60 -34.70 -2.92
CA LEU A 221 -2.73 -33.86 -2.09
C LEU A 221 -2.62 -34.42 -0.67
N LYS A 222 -3.74 -34.89 -0.10
CA LYS A 222 -3.78 -35.47 1.26
C LYS A 222 -2.96 -36.75 1.37
N PHE A 223 -2.84 -37.51 0.28
CA PHE A 223 -1.97 -38.70 0.23
C PHE A 223 -0.49 -38.36 0.04
N LYS A 224 -0.17 -37.34 -0.78
CA LYS A 224 1.22 -37.00 -1.14
C LYS A 224 1.93 -36.13 -0.11
N VAL A 225 1.21 -35.38 0.71
CA VAL A 225 1.77 -34.31 1.55
C VAL A 225 1.28 -34.42 2.99
N SER A 226 2.20 -34.25 3.95
CA SER A 226 1.87 -34.31 5.38
C SER A 226 0.84 -33.25 5.81
N LEU A 227 0.02 -33.58 6.81
CA LEU A 227 -0.94 -32.66 7.43
C LEU A 227 -0.28 -31.37 7.93
N LYS A 228 0.96 -31.45 8.42
CA LYS A 228 1.73 -30.28 8.88
C LYS A 228 2.04 -29.33 7.72
N THR A 229 2.45 -29.85 6.57
CA THR A 229 2.72 -29.04 5.38
C THR A 229 1.45 -28.42 4.81
N ILE A 230 0.34 -29.17 4.73
CA ILE A 230 -0.98 -28.66 4.31
C ILE A 230 -1.43 -27.51 5.24
N SER A 231 -1.30 -27.69 6.56
CA SER A 231 -1.62 -26.65 7.54
C SER A 231 -0.78 -25.39 7.36
N MET A 232 0.51 -25.55 7.06
CA MET A 232 1.41 -24.44 6.75
C MET A 232 0.96 -23.67 5.50
N GLN A 233 0.60 -24.36 4.41
CA GLN A 233 0.12 -23.71 3.18
C GLN A 233 -1.18 -22.93 3.42
N LYS A 234 -2.14 -23.50 4.18
CA LYS A 234 -3.38 -22.79 4.56
C LYS A 234 -3.08 -21.50 5.31
N ARG A 235 -2.18 -21.54 6.31
CA ARG A 235 -1.80 -20.34 7.08
C ARG A 235 -1.19 -19.25 6.22
N ILE A 236 -0.34 -19.64 5.27
CA ILE A 236 0.26 -18.71 4.31
C ILE A 236 -0.83 -18.09 3.43
N LEU A 237 -1.73 -18.89 2.85
CA LEU A 237 -2.82 -18.39 2.00
C LEU A 237 -3.76 -17.46 2.77
N THR A 238 -4.12 -17.80 4.01
CA THR A 238 -4.93 -16.93 4.87
C THR A 238 -4.24 -15.59 5.13
N ALA A 239 -2.93 -15.60 5.40
CA ALA A 239 -2.17 -14.37 5.60
C ALA A 239 -2.17 -13.49 4.33
N LEU A 240 -2.01 -14.09 3.15
CA LEU A 240 -2.04 -13.38 1.88
C LEU A 240 -3.43 -12.80 1.59
N LEU A 241 -4.49 -13.58 1.83
CA LEU A 241 -5.87 -13.10 1.67
C LEU A 241 -6.15 -11.91 2.59
N ILE A 242 -5.76 -11.99 3.87
CA ILE A 242 -5.92 -10.86 4.80
C ILE A 242 -5.18 -9.63 4.28
N GLN A 243 -3.91 -9.78 3.86
CA GLN A 243 -3.10 -8.68 3.33
C GLN A 243 -3.76 -8.01 2.12
N THR A 244 -4.17 -8.78 1.11
CA THR A 244 -4.74 -8.22 -0.13
C THR A 244 -6.16 -7.71 0.06
N SER A 245 -6.98 -8.37 0.89
CA SER A 245 -8.34 -7.91 1.19
C SER A 245 -8.33 -6.58 1.94
N THR A 246 -7.39 -6.38 2.88
CA THR A 246 -7.31 -5.08 3.55
C THR A 246 -6.89 -3.97 2.59
N MET A 247 -5.96 -4.23 1.66
CA MET A 247 -5.63 -3.26 0.62
C MET A 247 -6.86 -2.91 -0.23
N ALA A 248 -7.65 -3.91 -0.64
CA ALA A 248 -8.87 -3.68 -1.42
C ALA A 248 -9.93 -2.86 -0.65
N VAL A 249 -10.12 -3.11 0.65
CA VAL A 249 -11.05 -2.33 1.49
C VAL A 249 -10.60 -0.88 1.59
N ASN A 250 -9.29 -0.62 1.75
CA ASN A 250 -8.76 0.74 1.80
C ASN A 250 -8.98 1.53 0.50
N PHE A 251 -9.02 0.86 -0.66
CA PHE A 251 -9.37 1.50 -1.92
C PHE A 251 -10.88 1.68 -2.11
N LEU A 252 -11.69 0.74 -1.61
CA LEU A 252 -13.14 0.79 -1.77
C LEU A 252 -13.74 2.04 -1.11
N ILE A 253 -13.26 2.44 0.06
CA ILE A 253 -13.77 3.61 0.80
C ILE A 253 -13.63 4.92 -0.03
N PRO A 254 -12.43 5.33 -0.50
CA PRO A 254 -12.26 6.46 -1.41
C PRO A 254 -13.10 6.36 -2.68
N ILE A 255 -13.16 5.18 -3.32
CA ILE A 255 -13.90 4.99 -4.56
C ILE A 255 -15.40 5.22 -4.33
N THR A 256 -15.97 4.63 -3.28
CA THR A 256 -17.39 4.82 -2.94
C THR A 256 -17.69 6.29 -2.63
N TYR A 257 -16.80 6.98 -1.91
CA TYR A 257 -16.93 8.41 -1.69
C TYR A 257 -16.93 9.21 -2.99
N ILE A 258 -15.93 9.01 -3.86
CA ILE A 258 -15.80 9.70 -5.15
C ILE A 258 -17.05 9.45 -6.01
N CYS A 259 -17.49 8.20 -6.16
CA CYS A 259 -18.72 7.88 -6.88
C CYS A 259 -19.94 8.60 -6.31
N SER A 260 -20.03 8.70 -4.97
CA SER A 260 -21.13 9.40 -4.31
C SER A 260 -21.10 10.91 -4.60
N THR A 261 -19.91 11.54 -4.58
CA THR A 261 -19.79 12.96 -4.95
C THR A 261 -20.28 13.21 -6.37
N ILE A 262 -19.94 12.33 -7.32
CA ILE A 262 -20.34 12.45 -8.74
C ILE A 262 -21.85 12.24 -8.90
N VAL A 263 -22.39 11.16 -8.31
CA VAL A 263 -23.82 10.81 -8.44
C VAL A 263 -24.74 11.87 -7.82
N PHE A 264 -24.36 12.39 -6.65
CA PHE A 264 -25.16 13.39 -5.93
C PHE A 264 -24.77 14.84 -6.28
N ASN A 265 -23.81 15.03 -7.19
CA ASN A 265 -23.22 16.33 -7.52
C ASN A 265 -22.84 17.14 -6.26
N TYR A 266 -22.16 16.48 -5.32
CA TYR A 266 -21.85 17.01 -3.99
C TYR A 266 -20.37 17.39 -3.87
N HIS A 267 -20.11 18.66 -3.51
CA HIS A 267 -18.75 19.16 -3.24
C HIS A 267 -18.53 19.40 -1.74
N ASN A 268 -17.43 18.88 -1.20
CA ASN A 268 -16.92 19.21 0.12
C ASN A 268 -15.41 19.06 0.16
N GLN A 269 -14.68 20.18 0.19
CA GLN A 269 -13.22 20.13 0.06
C GLN A 269 -12.52 19.47 1.25
N ALA A 270 -13.03 19.61 2.47
CA ALA A 270 -12.47 18.92 3.62
C ALA A 270 -12.61 17.39 3.47
N ALA A 271 -13.77 16.93 3.02
CA ALA A 271 -14.01 15.51 2.75
C ALA A 271 -13.20 15.00 1.54
N ASN A 272 -13.01 15.81 0.50
CA ASN A 272 -12.12 15.50 -0.63
C ASN A 272 -10.68 15.30 -0.14
N ASN A 273 -10.17 16.20 0.70
CA ASN A 273 -8.82 16.08 1.25
C ASN A 273 -8.70 14.83 2.14
N ILE A 274 -9.67 14.59 3.03
CA ILE A 274 -9.70 13.38 3.87
C ILE A 274 -9.75 12.09 3.04
N CYS A 275 -10.46 12.09 1.90
CA CYS A 275 -10.50 10.96 0.98
C CYS A 275 -9.09 10.56 0.51
N PHE A 276 -8.24 11.52 0.13
CA PHE A 276 -6.85 11.23 -0.26
C PHE A 276 -5.96 10.81 0.90
N LEU A 277 -6.21 11.30 2.12
CA LEU A 277 -5.55 10.79 3.32
C LEU A 277 -5.88 9.31 3.55
N VAL A 278 -7.17 8.95 3.50
CA VAL A 278 -7.62 7.55 3.65
C VAL A 278 -7.03 6.66 2.56
N PHE A 279 -7.05 7.12 1.29
CA PHE A 279 -6.41 6.41 0.19
C PHE A 279 -4.93 6.18 0.47
N SER A 280 -4.21 7.19 0.98
CA SER A 280 -2.77 7.12 1.22
C SER A 280 -2.39 6.23 2.39
N LEU A 281 -3.31 5.82 3.26
CA LEU A 281 -3.03 4.88 4.36
C LEU A 281 -2.95 3.41 3.91
N HIS A 282 -3.19 3.12 2.64
CA HIS A 282 -3.17 1.74 2.13
C HIS A 282 -1.79 1.09 2.24
N GLY A 283 -0.70 1.83 1.96
CA GLY A 283 0.69 1.39 2.09
C GLY A 283 1.07 1.02 3.52
N LEU A 284 0.84 1.95 4.44
CA LEU A 284 0.99 1.74 5.87
C LEU A 284 0.24 0.49 6.36
N THR A 285 -1.03 0.36 5.96
CA THR A 285 -1.88 -0.75 6.38
C THR A 285 -1.40 -2.08 5.79
N SER A 286 -1.07 -2.12 4.50
CA SER A 286 -0.58 -3.31 3.80
C SER A 286 0.72 -3.82 4.42
N THR A 287 1.69 -2.93 4.66
CA THR A 287 2.98 -3.30 5.25
C THR A 287 2.82 -3.75 6.71
N SER A 288 1.98 -3.07 7.49
CA SER A 288 1.69 -3.46 8.88
C SER A 288 1.06 -4.86 8.94
N ILE A 289 0.10 -5.13 8.07
CA ILE A 289 -0.58 -6.43 8.00
C ILE A 289 0.35 -7.52 7.48
N MET A 290 1.24 -7.23 6.55
CA MET A 290 2.27 -8.18 6.14
C MET A 290 3.14 -8.58 7.34
N LEU A 291 3.67 -7.60 8.08
CA LEU A 291 4.51 -7.84 9.26
C LEU A 291 3.74 -8.60 10.36
N TRP A 292 2.46 -8.29 10.54
CA TRP A 292 1.59 -8.94 11.52
C TRP A 292 1.10 -10.32 11.09
N SER A 293 0.81 -10.58 9.82
CA SER A 293 0.17 -11.83 9.39
C SER A 293 1.18 -12.98 9.27
N HIS A 294 2.45 -12.67 9.01
CA HIS A 294 3.50 -13.67 8.85
C HIS A 294 4.25 -13.92 10.16
N ARG A 295 4.17 -15.16 10.67
CA ARG A 295 4.83 -15.59 11.92
C ARG A 295 6.33 -15.21 12.00
N PRO A 296 7.16 -15.40 10.96
CA PRO A 296 8.57 -15.02 11.02
C PRO A 296 8.77 -13.52 11.25
N TYR A 297 7.96 -12.68 10.62
CA TYR A 297 8.06 -11.22 10.74
C TYR A 297 7.55 -10.74 12.09
N ARG A 298 6.42 -11.27 12.58
CA ARG A 298 5.94 -11.02 13.95
C ARG A 298 7.00 -11.32 15.01
N ALA A 299 7.76 -12.41 14.84
CA ALA A 299 8.81 -12.78 15.77
C ALA A 299 9.90 -11.69 15.83
N VAL A 300 10.31 -11.15 14.67
CA VAL A 300 11.26 -10.03 14.59
C VAL A 300 10.71 -8.80 15.29
N CYS A 301 9.45 -8.41 15.02
CA CYS A 301 8.80 -7.29 15.70
C CYS A 301 8.78 -7.49 17.22
N SER A 302 8.41 -8.68 17.69
CA SER A 302 8.35 -8.98 19.13
C SER A 302 9.71 -8.92 19.81
N ASN A 303 10.78 -9.34 19.13
CA ASN A 303 12.14 -9.29 19.66
C ASN A 303 12.64 -7.85 19.77
N LEU A 304 12.36 -6.99 18.78
CA LEU A 304 12.69 -5.57 18.85
C LEU A 304 11.98 -4.86 20.01
N LEU A 305 10.69 -5.17 20.22
CA LEU A 305 9.91 -4.61 21.34
C LEU A 305 10.41 -5.10 22.71
N ARG A 306 10.83 -6.37 22.81
CA ARG A 306 11.40 -6.95 24.05
C ARG A 306 12.75 -6.34 24.41
N PHE A 307 13.63 -6.14 23.41
CA PHE A 307 14.94 -5.50 23.62
C PHE A 307 14.78 -4.09 24.20
N LYS A 308 13.86 -3.30 23.62
CA LYS A 308 13.54 -1.95 24.11
C LYS A 308 12.98 -1.95 25.55
N ARG A 309 12.17 -2.95 25.92
CA ARG A 309 11.63 -3.10 27.29
C ARG A 309 12.73 -3.43 28.30
N SER A 310 13.68 -4.30 27.94
CA SER A 310 14.81 -4.69 28.79
C SER A 310 15.76 -3.52 29.09
N GLU A 311 16.09 -2.71 28.08
CA GLU A 311 16.92 -1.50 28.25
C GLU A 311 16.24 -0.44 29.12
N THR A 312 14.92 -0.26 28.94
CA THR A 312 14.13 0.68 29.75
C THR A 312 14.06 0.25 31.22
N THR A 313 13.98 -1.05 31.52
CA THR A 313 14.04 -1.58 32.90
C THR A 313 15.45 -1.55 33.50
N SER A 314 16.49 -1.70 32.69
CA SER A 314 17.88 -1.65 33.20
C SER A 314 18.33 -0.22 33.54
N SER A 315 17.85 0.82 32.85
CA SER A 315 18.19 2.21 33.18
C SER A 315 17.53 2.75 34.47
N LYS A 316 16.48 2.08 34.98
CA LYS A 316 15.85 2.39 36.27
C LYS A 316 16.45 1.64 37.47
N GLY A 317 17.52 0.85 37.25
CA GLY A 317 18.09 -0.06 38.24
C GLY A 317 19.50 0.27 38.73
N ILE A 318 19.97 1.53 38.63
CA ILE A 318 21.30 1.90 39.16
C ILE A 318 21.23 3.20 39.99
N GLN A 319 21.10 3.02 41.30
CA GLN A 319 21.47 3.92 42.41
C GLN A 319 21.53 3.00 43.65
N VAL A 320 22.55 2.88 44.49
CA VAL A 320 23.82 3.58 44.76
C VAL A 320 24.79 2.53 45.34
N VAL A 321 26.04 2.51 44.89
CA VAL A 321 27.15 1.90 45.64
C VAL A 321 27.57 2.90 46.70
N ASN A 322 27.40 2.58 47.99
CA ASN A 322 28.13 3.27 49.05
C ASN A 322 29.15 2.31 49.64
N SER A 323 30.41 2.68 49.37
CA SER A 323 31.63 2.16 49.94
C SER A 323 31.75 2.57 51.41
N THR A 324 32.09 1.61 52.28
CA THR A 324 32.78 1.94 53.53
C THR A 324 33.94 0.97 53.73
N VAL A 325 35.14 1.50 53.53
CA VAL A 325 36.43 0.88 53.85
C VAL A 325 36.79 1.18 55.30
N ARG A 326 37.22 0.15 56.05
CA ARG A 326 38.27 0.11 57.11
C ARG A 326 37.97 -1.05 58.07
N ARG A 327 38.91 -1.84 58.60
CA ARG A 327 40.37 -2.03 58.48
C ARG A 327 40.69 -3.26 59.36
N ASN A 328 41.58 -4.15 58.91
CA ASN A 328 42.48 -5.07 59.65
C ASN A 328 41.93 -5.89 60.86
N THR A 329 42.23 -7.17 61.03
CA THR A 329 43.58 -7.71 61.24
C THR A 329 43.58 -9.25 61.12
N ARG A 330 44.73 -9.80 60.72
CA ARG A 330 45.10 -11.23 60.59
C ARG A 330 44.72 -12.09 61.81
N ILE A 331 44.52 -13.40 61.58
CA ILE A 331 45.39 -14.50 62.07
C ILE A 331 44.93 -15.82 61.41
N ASP A 332 45.89 -16.51 60.81
CA ASP A 332 45.79 -17.88 60.28
C ASP A 332 45.47 -18.90 61.40
N ILE A 333 44.84 -20.03 61.06
CA ILE A 333 45.22 -21.40 61.48
C ILE A 333 44.24 -22.45 60.90
N PHE A 334 44.82 -23.39 60.16
CA PHE A 334 44.48 -24.77 59.79
C PHE A 334 43.20 -25.50 60.31
N ARG A 335 42.70 -26.36 59.39
CA ARG A 335 42.38 -27.83 59.49
C ARG A 335 40.91 -28.30 59.39
N SER A 336 40.69 -29.19 58.40
CA SER A 336 39.83 -30.41 58.34
C SER A 336 38.54 -30.41 59.17
N SER A 337 37.35 -30.67 58.61
CA SER A 337 36.93 -31.88 57.88
C SER A 337 35.59 -31.63 57.21
#